data_AF-A0A0F9F9T4-F1
#
_entry.id   AF-A0A0F9F9T4-F1
#
_cell.length_a   1.000
_cell.length_b   1.000
_cell.length_c   1.000
_cell.angle_alpha   90.00
_cell.angle_beta   90.00
_cell.angle_gamma   90.00
#
_symmetry.space_group_name_H-M   'P 1'
#
loop_
_entity.id
_entity.type
_entity.pdbx_description
1 polymer ?
#
loop_
_entity_poly.entity_id
_entity_poly.type
_entity_poly.pdbx_seq_one_letter_code
_entity_poly.pdbx_strand_id
1 'polypeptide(L)'
;MTFTSIQLENFQSHEDSSLELDPGVNVIIGPSDSGKTAIVRALRWLTWNRPTGEAFRSSWGGDTIVTVTIDETEIRRVRAKNHNAYYIDDQVYEAFGQDVPSDAIELLNLDTVNLQQQLDRPFLLDTHPSQVAQYLNEVAHLDVIDRALGRLTKWIRAIEADIRGHKSNQERLEESQSSFDYLPDMEKTVERLEEQEEALRKLRSKHRDLGETIDQALRVNTKLNTIRPLLDLNPLVDAALGHRKAKRSLVKEASSLFDLIDRIGGVQKQQKKL
;
A
#
# COMPACT_ATOMS: atom_id res chain seq x y z
N MET A 1 -52.21 -0.75 23.97
CA MET A 1 -51.43 0.50 23.99
C MET A 1 -52.33 1.66 24.34
N THR A 2 -52.49 1.86 25.63
CA THR A 2 -53.19 3.01 26.20
C THR A 2 -52.28 3.58 27.29
N PHE A 3 -52.03 4.89 27.23
CA PHE A 3 -51.35 5.55 28.34
C PHE A 3 -52.28 5.53 29.54
N THR A 4 -51.82 4.94 30.64
CA THR A 4 -52.59 4.80 31.88
C THR A 4 -52.25 5.92 32.85
N SER A 5 -50.98 6.30 32.94
CA SER A 5 -50.57 7.43 33.78
C SER A 5 -49.36 8.19 33.20
N ILE A 6 -49.24 9.45 33.63
CA ILE A 6 -48.10 10.32 33.34
C ILE A 6 -47.66 10.95 34.64
N GLN A 7 -46.38 10.83 34.98
CA GLN A 7 -45.76 11.51 36.11
C GLN A 7 -44.63 12.42 35.65
N LEU A 8 -44.62 13.65 36.19
CA LEU A 8 -43.67 14.71 35.86
C LEU A 8 -43.03 15.23 37.14
N GLU A 9 -41.71 15.13 37.23
CA GLU A 9 -40.92 15.67 38.35
C GLU A 9 -39.89 16.67 37.82
N ASN A 10 -39.84 17.86 38.43
CA ASN A 10 -38.96 18.97 38.05
C ASN A 10 -38.94 19.25 36.53
N PHE A 11 -40.12 19.23 35.91
CA PHE A 11 -40.31 19.48 34.48
C PHE A 11 -41.14 20.77 34.25
N GLN A 12 -40.47 21.85 33.82
CA GLN A 12 -41.06 23.19 33.67
C GLN A 12 -41.86 23.64 34.91
N SER A 13 -43.17 23.81 34.79
CA SER A 13 -44.06 24.22 35.89
C SER A 13 -44.49 23.09 36.82
N HIS A 14 -44.13 21.83 36.51
CA HIS A 14 -44.46 20.66 37.31
C HIS A 14 -43.30 20.36 38.27
N GLU A 15 -43.50 20.62 39.56
CA GLU A 15 -42.57 20.20 40.63
C GLU A 15 -42.68 18.69 40.86
N ASP A 16 -43.89 18.22 41.15
CA ASP A 16 -44.28 16.82 41.18
C ASP A 16 -45.77 16.74 40.77
N SER A 17 -46.07 16.11 39.65
CA SER A 17 -47.44 16.03 39.12
C SER A 17 -47.70 14.65 38.54
N SER A 18 -48.77 14.01 39.00
CA SER A 18 -49.28 12.74 38.48
C SER A 18 -50.63 12.93 37.80
N LEU A 19 -50.79 12.38 36.61
CA LEU A 19 -52.04 12.34 35.86
C LEU A 19 -52.42 10.89 35.60
N GLU A 20 -53.57 10.48 36.13
CA GLU A 20 -54.23 9.23 35.75
C GLU A 20 -55.09 9.50 34.51
N LEU A 21 -54.97 8.63 33.50
CA LEU A 21 -55.66 8.76 32.22
C LEU A 21 -56.72 7.67 32.11
N ASP A 22 -57.93 8.09 31.73
CA ASP A 22 -59.02 7.18 31.44
C ASP A 22 -58.94 6.68 29.99
N PRO A 23 -59.45 5.47 29.69
CA PRO A 23 -59.61 5.01 28.32
C PRO A 23 -60.50 5.97 27.51
N GLY A 24 -60.05 6.37 26.32
CA GLY A 24 -60.80 7.24 25.42
C GLY A 24 -60.27 8.67 25.39
N VAL A 25 -61.12 9.65 25.72
CA VAL A 25 -60.82 11.07 25.57
C VAL A 25 -60.56 11.71 26.93
N ASN A 26 -59.32 12.14 27.13
CA ASN A 26 -58.89 12.89 28.31
C ASN A 26 -58.84 14.39 28.00
N VAL A 27 -59.46 15.22 28.84
CA VAL A 27 -59.49 16.69 28.65
C VAL A 27 -58.84 17.37 29.84
N ILE A 28 -57.70 18.03 29.61
CA ILE A 28 -56.95 18.75 30.65
C ILE A 28 -57.34 20.23 30.61
N ILE A 29 -58.02 20.71 31.66
CA ILE A 29 -58.55 22.07 31.75
C ILE A 29 -57.79 22.85 32.83
N GLY A 30 -57.52 24.12 32.57
CA GLY A 30 -56.88 25.02 33.52
C GLY A 30 -56.62 26.40 32.94
N PRO A 31 -56.28 27.41 33.76
CA PRO A 31 -56.00 28.76 33.30
C PRO A 31 -54.79 28.80 32.34
N SER A 32 -54.69 29.81 31.49
CA SER A 32 -53.48 30.00 30.67
C SER A 32 -52.22 30.03 31.54
N ASP A 33 -51.12 29.51 31.00
CA ASP A 33 -49.83 29.41 31.70
C ASP A 33 -49.81 28.49 32.94
N SER A 34 -50.80 27.61 33.09
CA SER A 34 -50.88 26.63 34.19
C SER A 34 -50.07 25.35 33.97
N GLY A 35 -49.18 25.30 32.97
CA GLY A 35 -48.39 24.10 32.68
C GLY A 35 -49.01 23.05 31.75
N LYS A 36 -50.26 23.23 31.26
CA LYS A 36 -50.89 22.25 30.35
C LYS A 36 -50.02 21.87 29.14
N THR A 37 -49.39 22.87 28.51
CA THR A 37 -48.49 22.65 27.37
C THR A 37 -47.19 21.94 27.77
N ALA A 38 -46.77 22.04 29.04
CA ALA A 38 -45.60 21.34 29.54
C ALA A 38 -45.79 19.83 29.55
N ILE A 39 -47.02 19.33 29.76
CA ILE A 39 -47.35 17.90 29.68
C ILE A 39 -47.07 17.36 28.27
N VAL A 40 -47.55 18.06 27.24
CA VAL A 40 -47.28 17.67 25.84
C VAL A 40 -45.77 17.72 25.55
N ARG A 41 -45.06 18.74 26.06
CA ARG A 41 -43.60 18.84 25.89
C ARG A 41 -42.85 17.72 26.61
N ALA A 42 -43.33 17.26 27.76
CA ALA A 42 -42.76 16.14 28.49
C ALA A 42 -42.88 14.84 27.69
N LEU A 43 -44.06 14.58 27.10
CA LEU A 43 -44.24 13.44 26.20
C LEU A 43 -43.31 13.51 24.99
N ARG A 44 -43.17 14.69 24.36
CA ARG A 44 -42.22 14.87 23.24
C ARG A 44 -40.77 14.63 23.66
N TRP A 45 -40.42 15.02 24.88
CA TRP A 45 -39.09 14.82 25.41
C TRP A 45 -38.81 13.35 25.67
N LEU A 46 -39.78 12.63 26.24
CA LEU A 46 -39.76 11.19 26.41
C LEU A 46 -39.61 10.46 25.07
N THR A 47 -40.39 10.82 24.05
CA THR A 47 -40.42 10.11 22.76
C THR A 47 -39.27 10.45 21.82
N TRP A 48 -38.85 11.71 21.74
CA TRP A 48 -37.95 12.17 20.67
C TRP A 48 -36.69 12.87 21.15
N ASN A 49 -36.45 12.96 22.46
CA ASN A 49 -35.33 13.74 22.99
C ASN A 49 -35.37 15.22 22.56
N ARG A 50 -36.58 15.78 22.49
CA ARG A 50 -36.82 17.19 22.14
C ARG A 50 -37.74 17.89 23.15
N PRO A 51 -37.47 19.16 23.52
CA PRO A 51 -36.40 20.01 23.00
C PRO A 51 -35.02 19.63 23.54
N THR A 52 -33.98 19.89 22.74
CA THR A 52 -32.58 19.74 23.18
C THR A 52 -32.17 20.86 24.14
N GLY A 53 -31.15 20.61 24.95
CA GLY A 53 -30.64 21.56 25.95
C GLY A 53 -31.25 21.31 27.32
N GLU A 54 -31.37 22.35 28.14
CA GLU A 54 -31.86 22.26 29.52
C GLU A 54 -33.09 23.13 29.78
N ALA A 55 -33.70 23.72 28.74
CA ALA A 55 -34.84 24.63 28.89
C ALA A 55 -36.12 24.00 29.46
N PHE A 56 -36.18 22.67 29.52
CA PHE A 56 -37.27 21.92 30.16
C PHE A 56 -37.04 21.68 31.65
N ARG A 57 -35.81 21.88 32.16
CA ARG A 57 -35.49 21.71 33.58
C ARG A 57 -36.07 22.87 34.38
N SER A 58 -36.76 22.55 35.46
CA SER A 58 -37.33 23.55 36.36
C SER A 58 -36.28 24.23 37.22
N SER A 59 -36.61 25.43 37.70
CA SER A 59 -35.81 26.14 38.71
C SER A 59 -35.96 25.57 40.13
N TRP A 60 -36.88 24.61 40.35
CA TRP A 60 -37.10 23.93 41.63
C TRP A 60 -35.84 23.21 42.15
N GLY A 61 -34.95 22.80 41.23
CA GLY A 61 -33.75 22.05 41.54
C GLY A 61 -34.00 20.54 41.57
N GLY A 62 -32.94 19.75 41.40
CA GLY A 62 -33.02 18.29 41.35
C GLY A 62 -32.98 17.70 39.94
N ASP A 63 -33.35 16.43 39.87
CA ASP A 63 -33.36 15.63 38.65
C ASP A 63 -34.70 15.82 37.94
N THR A 64 -34.66 15.98 36.61
CA THR A 64 -35.87 16.09 35.80
C THR A 64 -36.26 14.71 35.31
N ILE A 65 -37.48 14.29 35.66
CA ILE A 65 -37.97 12.94 35.42
C ILE A 65 -39.34 13.03 34.73
N VAL A 66 -39.50 12.24 33.67
CA VAL A 66 -40.79 12.03 33.01
C VAL A 66 -41.03 10.53 32.95
N THR A 67 -42.11 10.08 33.55
CA THR A 67 -42.54 8.68 33.58
C THR A 67 -43.89 8.57 32.90
N VAL A 68 -44.04 7.58 32.03
CA VAL A 68 -45.32 7.22 31.41
C VAL A 68 -45.53 5.73 31.59
N THR A 69 -46.71 5.35 32.04
CA THR A 69 -47.12 3.95 32.09
C THR A 69 -48.01 3.66 30.88
N ILE A 70 -47.66 2.61 30.16
CA ILE A 70 -48.35 2.16 28.96
C ILE A 70 -48.85 0.75 29.24
N ASP A 71 -50.17 0.59 29.31
CA ASP A 71 -50.79 -0.66 29.78
C ASP A 71 -50.22 -1.05 31.17
N GLU A 72 -49.25 -1.97 31.26
CA GLU A 72 -48.57 -2.38 32.51
C GLU A 72 -47.06 -2.06 32.55
N THR A 73 -46.50 -1.50 31.47
CA THR A 73 -45.06 -1.25 31.33
C THR A 73 -44.74 0.20 31.64
N GLU A 74 -43.72 0.43 32.47
CA GLU A 74 -43.25 1.77 32.83
C GLU A 74 -42.07 2.17 31.94
N ILE A 75 -42.18 3.33 31.30
CA ILE A 75 -41.05 3.99 30.66
C ILE A 75 -40.75 5.31 31.35
N ARG A 76 -39.52 5.44 31.85
CA ARG A 76 -39.06 6.62 32.56
C ARG A 76 -37.81 7.19 31.93
N ARG A 77 -37.80 8.51 31.73
CA ARG A 77 -36.64 9.24 31.26
C ARG A 77 -36.14 10.20 32.33
N VAL A 78 -34.85 10.10 32.64
CA VAL A 78 -34.18 10.87 33.69
C VAL A 78 -33.09 11.75 33.09
N ARG A 79 -33.07 13.02 33.48
CA ARG A 79 -31.98 13.96 33.19
C ARG A 79 -31.55 14.71 34.45
N ALA A 80 -30.36 14.38 34.91
CA ALA A 80 -29.63 15.01 35.98
C ALA A 80 -28.36 15.68 35.46
N LYS A 81 -27.60 16.32 36.35
CA LYS A 81 -26.34 17.02 36.01
C LYS A 81 -25.30 16.09 35.36
N ASN A 82 -25.16 14.86 35.87
CA ASN A 82 -24.17 13.88 35.43
C ASN A 82 -24.80 12.55 35.01
N HIS A 83 -26.11 12.50 34.83
CA HIS A 83 -26.84 11.26 34.58
C HIS A 83 -27.98 11.52 33.58
N ASN A 84 -28.06 10.68 32.56
CA ASN A 84 -29.03 10.79 31.48
C ASN A 84 -29.37 9.38 31.01
N ALA A 85 -30.54 8.90 31.39
CA ALA A 85 -30.92 7.51 31.24
C ALA A 85 -32.38 7.37 30.86
N TYR A 86 -32.68 6.30 30.13
CA TYR A 86 -34.02 5.73 30.02
C TYR A 86 -34.10 4.48 30.89
N TYR A 87 -35.26 4.27 31.48
CA TYR A 87 -35.64 3.07 32.20
C TYR A 87 -36.88 2.51 31.52
N ILE A 88 -36.86 1.22 31.22
CA ILE A 88 -38.04 0.46 30.77
C ILE A 88 -38.16 -0.70 31.75
N ASP A 89 -39.12 -0.61 32.67
CA ASP A 89 -39.20 -1.44 33.87
C ASP A 89 -37.83 -1.52 34.59
N ASP A 90 -37.23 -2.72 34.67
CA ASP A 90 -35.93 -2.96 35.33
C ASP A 90 -34.71 -2.68 34.43
N GLN A 91 -34.91 -2.36 33.15
CA GLN A 91 -33.82 -2.18 32.18
C GLN A 91 -33.37 -0.73 32.10
N VAL A 92 -32.05 -0.52 32.14
CA VAL A 92 -31.43 0.81 32.09
C VAL A 92 -30.69 1.02 30.78
N TYR A 93 -30.99 2.13 30.12
CA TYR A 93 -30.38 2.55 28.86
C TYR A 93 -29.64 3.87 29.04
N GLU A 94 -28.31 3.79 28.97
CA GLU A 94 -27.40 4.94 29.03
C GLU A 94 -26.68 5.14 27.69
N ALA A 95 -25.95 6.25 27.53
CA ALA A 95 -25.09 6.54 26.38
C ALA A 95 -25.78 6.59 24.99
N PHE A 96 -27.08 6.87 24.93
CA PHE A 96 -27.85 7.04 23.68
C PHE A 96 -27.60 8.37 22.92
N GLY A 97 -26.68 9.22 23.40
CA GLY A 97 -26.30 10.46 22.71
C GLY A 97 -27.46 11.44 22.53
N GLN A 98 -27.76 11.81 21.27
CA GLN A 98 -28.91 12.64 20.91
C GLN A 98 -30.14 11.83 20.47
N ASP A 99 -29.99 10.53 20.28
CA ASP A 99 -31.07 9.66 19.81
C ASP A 99 -31.88 9.13 21.00
N VAL A 100 -32.82 8.21 20.74
CA VAL A 100 -33.65 7.54 21.75
C VAL A 100 -33.42 6.02 21.58
N PRO A 101 -33.33 5.24 22.68
CA PRO A 101 -33.18 3.78 22.58
C PRO A 101 -34.27 3.15 21.69
N SER A 102 -33.91 2.13 20.89
CA SER A 102 -34.85 1.44 19.98
C SER A 102 -36.08 0.94 20.71
N ASP A 103 -35.89 0.37 21.88
CA ASP A 103 -36.92 -0.29 22.67
C ASP A 103 -37.90 0.75 23.23
N ALA A 104 -37.41 1.96 23.54
CA ALA A 104 -38.27 3.09 23.92
C ALA A 104 -39.10 3.59 22.72
N ILE A 105 -38.52 3.62 21.51
CA ILE A 105 -39.23 4.03 20.30
C ILE A 105 -40.33 3.01 19.96
N GLU A 106 -40.00 1.71 20.01
CA GLU A 106 -40.93 0.63 19.72
C GLU A 106 -42.07 0.56 20.76
N LEU A 107 -41.73 0.73 22.04
CA LEU A 107 -42.71 0.75 23.12
C LEU A 107 -43.62 1.96 23.07
N LEU A 108 -43.10 3.16 22.77
CA LEU A 108 -43.91 4.39 22.68
C LEU A 108 -44.69 4.48 21.37
N ASN A 109 -44.19 3.92 20.28
CA ASN A 109 -44.85 3.85 18.97
C ASN A 109 -45.60 5.16 18.59
N LEU A 110 -44.99 6.30 18.88
CA LEU A 110 -45.54 7.63 18.65
C LEU A 110 -44.79 8.28 17.49
N ASP A 111 -45.54 8.69 16.48
CA ASP A 111 -45.08 9.53 15.39
C ASP A 111 -45.45 11.00 15.65
N THR A 112 -44.81 11.89 14.91
CA THR A 112 -45.06 13.33 14.87
C THR A 112 -46.53 13.68 14.64
N VAL A 113 -47.28 12.79 13.98
CA VAL A 113 -48.72 12.91 13.73
C VAL A 113 -49.55 12.77 15.01
N ASN A 114 -49.03 12.02 16.00
CA ASN A 114 -49.76 11.72 17.23
C ASN A 114 -49.68 12.85 18.27
N LEU A 115 -48.62 13.69 18.25
CA LEU A 115 -48.44 14.79 19.19
C LEU A 115 -48.41 16.14 18.48
N GLN A 116 -49.55 16.82 18.47
CA GLN A 116 -49.69 18.17 17.94
C GLN A 116 -49.27 19.24 18.96
N GLN A 117 -48.55 20.28 18.52
CA GLN A 117 -48.15 21.42 19.33
C GLN A 117 -49.19 22.53 19.33
N GLN A 118 -49.07 23.40 20.33
CA GLN A 118 -49.83 24.64 20.39
C GLN A 118 -49.48 25.53 19.19
N LEU A 119 -50.51 25.93 18.41
CA LEU A 119 -50.40 26.69 17.16
C LEU A 119 -49.86 25.92 15.96
N ASP A 120 -49.85 24.59 15.99
CA ASP A 120 -49.64 23.84 14.75
C ASP A 120 -50.74 24.19 13.75
N ARG A 121 -50.31 24.43 12.50
CA ARG A 121 -51.23 24.77 11.40
C ARG A 121 -52.28 23.67 11.26
N PRO A 122 -53.51 24.01 10.84
CA PRO A 122 -54.52 22.99 10.55
C PRO A 122 -53.93 21.95 9.60
N PHE A 123 -53.93 20.70 10.08
CA PHE A 123 -53.23 19.58 9.45
C PHE A 123 -53.58 19.47 7.97
N LEU A 124 -52.56 19.54 7.10
CA LEU A 124 -52.63 19.51 5.63
C LEU A 124 -53.45 20.63 4.95
N LEU A 125 -54.26 21.41 5.66
CA LEU A 125 -55.11 22.44 5.07
C LEU A 125 -54.35 23.72 4.71
N ASP A 126 -53.29 24.04 5.45
CA ASP A 126 -52.43 25.21 5.22
C ASP A 126 -51.01 24.82 4.78
N THR A 127 -50.90 23.64 4.15
CA THR A 127 -49.63 23.07 3.66
C THR A 127 -49.58 23.18 2.13
N HIS A 128 -48.41 23.49 1.57
CA HIS A 128 -48.28 23.57 0.10
C HIS A 128 -48.55 22.19 -0.54
N PRO A 129 -49.21 22.09 -1.71
CA PRO A 129 -49.59 20.81 -2.31
C PRO A 129 -48.43 19.81 -2.46
N SER A 130 -47.21 20.28 -2.73
CA SER A 130 -46.02 19.41 -2.81
C SER A 130 -45.63 18.79 -1.47
N GLN A 131 -45.78 19.52 -0.37
CA GLN A 131 -45.51 19.02 0.98
C GLN A 131 -46.62 18.06 1.43
N VAL A 132 -47.88 18.31 1.02
CA VAL A 132 -48.98 17.36 1.24
C VAL A 132 -48.70 16.03 0.53
N ALA A 133 -48.26 16.07 -0.73
CA ALA A 133 -47.90 14.86 -1.48
C ALA A 133 -46.73 14.10 -0.81
N GLN A 134 -45.70 14.82 -0.37
CA GLN A 134 -44.58 14.22 0.34
C GLN A 134 -45.01 13.56 1.66
N TYR A 135 -45.84 14.25 2.43
CA TYR A 135 -46.40 13.73 3.68
C TYR A 135 -47.26 12.47 3.46
N LEU A 136 -48.12 12.47 2.44
CA LEU A 136 -48.91 11.29 2.07
C LEU A 136 -48.03 10.12 1.60
N ASN A 137 -46.95 10.41 0.88
CA ASN A 137 -45.97 9.38 0.48
C ASN A 137 -45.26 8.77 1.70
N GLU A 138 -44.93 9.57 2.71
CA GLU A 138 -44.30 9.10 3.95
C GLU A 138 -45.24 8.21 4.77
N VAL A 139 -46.49 8.63 4.96
CA VAL A 139 -47.53 7.85 5.64
C VAL A 139 -47.84 6.54 4.89
N ALA A 140 -47.79 6.56 3.56
CA ALA A 140 -47.97 5.36 2.74
C ALA A 140 -46.70 4.52 2.58
N HIS A 141 -45.58 4.91 3.22
CA HIS A 141 -44.25 4.30 3.08
C HIS A 141 -43.77 4.16 1.62
N LEU A 142 -44.20 5.07 0.75
CA LEU A 142 -43.76 5.18 -0.65
C LEU A 142 -42.46 5.99 -0.79
N ASP A 143 -42.06 6.68 0.27
CA ASP A 143 -40.79 7.41 0.44
C ASP A 143 -39.53 6.55 0.20
N VAL A 144 -39.65 5.22 0.33
CA VAL A 144 -38.61 4.25 -0.02
C VAL A 144 -38.18 4.39 -1.48
N ILE A 145 -39.13 4.62 -2.40
CA ILE A 145 -38.86 4.78 -3.83
C ILE A 145 -38.02 6.03 -4.06
N ASP A 146 -38.43 7.15 -3.44
CA ASP A 146 -37.73 8.43 -3.56
C ASP A 146 -36.30 8.34 -3.01
N ARG A 147 -36.11 7.69 -1.86
CA ARG A 147 -34.78 7.42 -1.31
C ARG A 147 -33.91 6.57 -2.23
N ALA A 148 -34.49 5.55 -2.85
CA ALA A 148 -33.77 4.68 -3.80
C ALA A 148 -33.32 5.49 -5.03
N LEU A 149 -34.21 6.27 -5.62
CA LEU A 149 -33.89 7.16 -6.75
C LEU A 149 -32.80 8.17 -6.39
N GLY A 150 -32.88 8.77 -5.20
CA GLY A 150 -31.86 9.68 -4.69
C GLY A 150 -30.47 9.03 -4.57
N ARG A 151 -30.40 7.80 -4.03
CA ARG A 151 -29.15 7.03 -3.93
C ARG A 151 -28.59 6.67 -5.30
N LEU A 152 -29.43 6.17 -6.20
CA LEU A 152 -29.03 5.83 -7.57
C LEU A 152 -28.46 7.04 -8.31
N THR A 153 -29.11 8.20 -8.19
CA THR A 153 -28.64 9.45 -8.81
C THR A 153 -27.28 9.88 -8.25
N LYS A 154 -27.06 9.69 -6.93
CA LYS A 154 -25.77 9.97 -6.31
C LYS A 154 -24.68 9.03 -6.81
N TRP A 155 -24.98 7.74 -6.97
CA TRP A 155 -24.06 6.75 -7.53
C TRP A 155 -23.68 7.06 -8.99
N ILE A 156 -24.67 7.40 -9.82
CA ILE A 156 -24.44 7.79 -11.22
C ILE A 156 -23.45 8.96 -11.28
N ARG A 157 -23.67 10.02 -10.49
CA ARG A 157 -22.78 11.19 -10.45
C ARG A 157 -21.35 10.85 -10.01
N ALA A 158 -21.19 9.94 -9.06
CA ALA A 158 -19.88 9.48 -8.60
C ALA A 158 -19.14 8.72 -9.71
N ILE A 159 -19.81 7.75 -10.34
CA ILE A 159 -19.24 6.96 -11.44
C ILE A 159 -18.84 7.84 -12.61
N GLU A 160 -19.69 8.82 -12.98
CA GLU A 160 -19.35 9.78 -14.04
C GLU A 160 -18.12 10.63 -13.70
N ALA A 161 -17.92 11.00 -12.42
CA ALA A 161 -16.74 11.72 -11.98
C ALA A 161 -15.48 10.86 -12.09
N ASP A 162 -15.57 9.59 -11.67
CA ASP A 162 -14.46 8.63 -11.77
C ASP A 162 -14.08 8.38 -13.23
N ILE A 163 -15.06 8.19 -14.13
CA ILE A 163 -14.84 8.03 -15.57
C ILE A 163 -14.05 9.24 -16.13
N ARG A 164 -14.45 10.47 -15.77
CA ARG A 164 -13.72 11.67 -16.20
C ARG A 164 -12.29 11.69 -15.66
N GLY A 165 -12.09 11.32 -14.39
CA GLY A 165 -10.77 11.25 -13.77
C GLY A 165 -9.85 10.20 -14.43
N HIS A 166 -10.38 9.01 -14.70
CA HIS A 166 -9.63 7.96 -15.39
C HIS A 166 -9.28 8.36 -16.82
N LYS A 167 -10.20 8.99 -17.56
CA LYS A 167 -9.94 9.45 -18.92
C LYS A 167 -8.83 10.50 -18.97
N SER A 168 -8.85 11.49 -18.07
CA SER A 168 -7.78 12.49 -17.97
C SER A 168 -6.43 11.88 -17.59
N ASN A 169 -6.42 10.87 -16.71
CA ASN A 169 -5.20 10.15 -16.37
C ASN A 169 -4.66 9.34 -17.55
N GLN A 170 -5.54 8.72 -18.34
CA GLN A 170 -5.14 8.00 -19.55
C GLN A 170 -4.46 8.95 -20.54
N GLU A 171 -5.06 10.10 -20.84
CA GLU A 171 -4.48 11.12 -21.73
C GLU A 171 -3.08 11.55 -21.25
N ARG A 172 -2.92 11.82 -19.94
CA ARG A 172 -1.61 12.17 -19.35
C ARG A 172 -0.57 11.05 -19.45
N LEU A 173 -0.99 9.80 -19.27
CA LEU A 173 -0.10 8.64 -19.39
C LEU A 173 0.31 8.39 -20.84
N GLU A 174 -0.60 8.57 -21.80
CA GLU A 174 -0.30 8.50 -23.23
C GLU A 174 0.71 9.59 -23.65
N GLU A 175 0.54 10.84 -23.16
CA GLU A 175 1.54 11.90 -23.35
C GLU A 175 2.89 11.52 -22.72
N SER A 176 2.88 10.99 -21.50
CA SER A 176 4.11 10.55 -20.83
C SER A 176 4.79 9.40 -21.60
N GLN A 177 4.02 8.47 -22.17
CA GLN A 177 4.54 7.35 -22.95
C GLN A 177 5.21 7.82 -24.23
N SER A 178 4.61 8.77 -24.97
CA SER A 178 5.23 9.34 -26.16
C SER A 178 6.54 10.07 -25.87
N SER A 179 6.71 10.60 -24.65
CA SER A 179 8.00 11.17 -24.24
C SER A 179 9.14 10.16 -24.20
N PHE A 180 8.84 8.85 -24.13
CA PHE A 180 9.83 7.76 -24.10
C PHE A 180 10.04 7.09 -25.47
N ASP A 181 9.50 7.63 -26.55
CA ASP A 181 9.63 7.08 -27.92
C ASP A 181 11.10 6.95 -28.38
N TYR A 182 12.03 7.66 -27.75
CA TYR A 182 13.47 7.62 -28.06
C TYR A 182 14.21 6.41 -27.46
N LEU A 183 13.61 5.67 -26.52
CA LEU A 183 14.28 4.56 -25.83
C LEU A 183 14.77 3.45 -26.78
N PRO A 184 13.99 3.01 -27.80
CA PRO A 184 14.45 1.98 -28.74
C PRO A 184 15.68 2.41 -29.56
N ASP A 185 15.77 3.70 -29.90
CA ASP A 185 16.94 4.22 -30.63
C ASP A 185 18.15 4.39 -29.72
N MET A 186 17.94 4.71 -28.44
CA MET A 186 18.99 4.65 -27.43
C MET A 186 19.51 3.23 -27.22
N GLU A 187 18.64 2.22 -27.18
CA GLU A 187 19.03 0.81 -27.06
C GLU A 187 19.97 0.39 -28.21
N LYS A 188 19.60 0.68 -29.47
CA LYS A 188 20.48 0.44 -30.63
C LYS A 188 21.80 1.19 -30.54
N THR A 189 21.79 2.41 -29.99
CA THR A 189 23.01 3.21 -29.84
C THR A 189 23.95 2.56 -28.81
N VAL A 190 23.40 2.05 -27.71
CA VAL A 190 24.16 1.31 -26.68
C VAL A 190 24.73 0.02 -27.25
N GLU A 191 23.92 -0.79 -27.95
CA GLU A 191 24.41 -2.02 -28.60
C GLU A 191 25.59 -1.73 -29.53
N ARG A 192 25.49 -0.68 -30.35
CA ARG A 192 26.59 -0.29 -31.25
C ARG A 192 27.84 0.17 -30.51
N LEU A 193 27.69 0.85 -29.37
CA LEU A 193 28.82 1.27 -28.53
C LEU A 193 29.50 0.06 -27.87
N GLU A 194 28.74 -0.92 -27.42
CA GLU A 194 29.26 -2.17 -26.85
C GLU A 194 30.05 -2.97 -27.89
N GLU A 195 29.53 -3.09 -29.13
CA GLU A 195 30.26 -3.71 -30.24
C GLU A 195 31.59 -3.00 -30.52
N GLN A 196 31.58 -1.67 -30.51
CA GLN A 196 32.79 -0.86 -30.71
C GLN A 196 33.78 -1.02 -29.55
N GLU A 197 33.32 -1.07 -28.30
CA GLU A 197 34.18 -1.31 -27.14
C GLU A 197 34.88 -2.68 -27.24
N GLU A 198 34.12 -3.72 -27.61
CA GLU A 198 34.64 -5.08 -27.74
C GLU A 198 35.68 -5.17 -28.88
N ALA A 199 35.42 -4.51 -30.02
CA ALA A 199 36.40 -4.40 -31.10
C ALA A 199 37.68 -3.68 -30.64
N LEU A 200 37.55 -2.62 -29.86
CA LEU A 200 38.67 -1.85 -29.33
C LEU A 200 39.48 -2.65 -28.31
N ARG A 201 38.82 -3.45 -27.45
CA ARG A 201 39.48 -4.40 -26.55
C ARG A 201 40.33 -5.42 -27.31
N LYS A 202 39.76 -6.04 -28.37
CA LYS A 202 40.49 -6.98 -29.22
C LYS A 202 41.71 -6.33 -29.88
N LEU A 203 41.56 -5.10 -30.37
CA LEU A 203 42.67 -4.36 -30.99
C LEU A 203 43.77 -4.03 -29.99
N ARG A 204 43.41 -3.63 -28.76
CA ARG A 204 44.37 -3.39 -27.67
C ARG A 204 45.11 -4.67 -27.27
N SER A 205 44.43 -5.81 -27.20
CA SER A 205 45.08 -7.11 -26.96
C SER A 205 46.10 -7.41 -28.06
N LYS A 206 45.71 -7.33 -29.33
CA LYS A 206 46.63 -7.56 -30.46
C LYS A 206 47.84 -6.63 -30.42
N HIS A 207 47.63 -5.35 -30.11
CA HIS A 207 48.72 -4.38 -29.97
C HIS A 207 49.67 -4.77 -28.84
N ARG A 208 49.15 -5.24 -27.70
CA ARG A 208 49.98 -5.73 -26.59
C ARG A 208 50.82 -6.94 -27.00
N ASP A 209 50.19 -7.92 -27.64
CA ASP A 209 50.86 -9.15 -28.08
C ASP A 209 51.94 -8.85 -29.14
N LEU A 210 51.70 -7.87 -30.03
CA LEU A 210 52.70 -7.40 -30.99
C LEU A 210 53.89 -6.77 -30.27
N GLY A 211 53.64 -5.96 -29.24
CA GLY A 211 54.69 -5.36 -28.41
C GLY A 211 55.55 -6.42 -27.73
N GLU A 212 54.93 -7.44 -27.14
CA GLU A 212 55.66 -8.57 -26.53
C GLU A 212 56.51 -9.32 -27.58
N THR A 213 55.99 -9.49 -28.79
CA THR A 213 56.71 -10.15 -29.89
C THR A 213 57.91 -9.33 -30.35
N ILE A 214 57.76 -8.00 -30.45
CA ILE A 214 58.87 -7.08 -30.78
C ILE A 214 59.95 -7.16 -29.70
N ASP A 215 59.56 -7.14 -28.42
CA ASP A 215 60.51 -7.26 -27.30
C ASP A 215 61.26 -8.61 -27.34
N GLN A 216 60.56 -9.71 -27.66
CA GLN A 216 61.18 -11.01 -27.87
C GLN A 216 62.15 -11.00 -29.05
N ALA A 217 61.77 -10.41 -30.18
CA ALA A 217 62.63 -10.30 -31.36
C ALA A 217 63.89 -9.49 -31.05
N LEU A 218 63.77 -8.39 -30.31
CA LEU A 218 64.91 -7.58 -29.84
C LEU A 218 65.83 -8.37 -28.91
N ARG A 219 65.27 -9.18 -27.99
CA ARG A 219 66.04 -10.09 -27.13
C ARG A 219 66.79 -11.17 -27.93
N VAL A 220 66.15 -11.74 -28.95
CA VAL A 220 66.80 -12.73 -29.83
C VAL A 220 67.89 -12.05 -30.66
N ASN A 221 67.65 -10.85 -31.17
CA ASN A 221 68.63 -10.12 -31.97
C ASN A 221 69.86 -9.71 -31.13
N THR A 222 69.65 -9.27 -29.88
CA THR A 222 70.77 -9.00 -28.95
C THR A 222 71.55 -10.27 -28.62
N LYS A 223 70.87 -11.41 -28.36
CA LYS A 223 71.52 -12.71 -28.21
C LYS A 223 72.31 -13.13 -29.46
N LEU A 224 71.74 -12.96 -30.65
CA LEU A 224 72.41 -13.25 -31.92
C LEU A 224 73.66 -12.37 -32.09
N ASN A 225 73.59 -11.09 -31.76
CA ASN A 225 74.75 -10.19 -31.80
C ASN A 225 75.86 -10.61 -30.83
N THR A 226 75.53 -11.19 -29.68
CA THR A 226 76.55 -11.75 -28.77
C THR A 226 77.14 -13.08 -29.24
N ILE A 227 76.39 -13.88 -30.01
CA ILE A 227 76.83 -15.18 -30.53
C ILE A 227 77.58 -15.05 -31.86
N ARG A 228 77.30 -14.01 -32.65
CA ARG A 228 77.94 -13.76 -33.95
C ARG A 228 79.48 -13.77 -33.91
N PRO A 229 80.15 -13.14 -32.93
CA PRO A 229 81.61 -13.19 -32.80
C PRO A 229 82.14 -14.59 -32.46
N LEU A 230 81.32 -15.45 -31.82
CA LEU A 230 81.69 -16.84 -31.52
C LEU A 230 81.58 -17.74 -32.75
N LEU A 231 80.69 -17.43 -33.69
CA LEU A 231 80.58 -18.12 -34.97
C LEU A 231 81.81 -17.88 -35.86
N ASP A 232 82.46 -16.72 -35.75
CA ASP A 232 83.71 -16.42 -36.46
C ASP A 232 84.90 -17.26 -35.95
N LEU A 233 84.77 -17.96 -34.82
CA LEU A 233 85.76 -18.91 -34.30
C LEU A 233 85.58 -20.33 -34.87
N ASN A 234 84.49 -20.63 -35.58
CA ASN A 234 84.27 -21.96 -36.19
C ASN A 234 85.43 -22.43 -37.09
N PRO A 235 86.03 -21.59 -37.96
CA PRO A 235 87.15 -22.02 -38.80
C PRO A 235 88.37 -22.48 -37.99
N LEU A 236 88.60 -21.86 -36.83
CA LEU A 236 89.69 -22.24 -35.91
C LEU A 236 89.37 -23.54 -35.18
N VAL A 237 88.12 -23.75 -34.79
CA VAL A 237 87.65 -25.00 -34.17
C VAL A 237 87.73 -26.16 -35.17
N ASP A 238 87.31 -25.94 -36.42
CA ASP A 238 87.38 -26.93 -37.49
C ASP A 238 88.83 -27.27 -37.87
N ALA A 239 89.72 -26.27 -37.91
CA ALA A 239 91.15 -26.49 -38.09
C ALA A 239 91.76 -27.31 -36.95
N ALA A 240 91.40 -27.01 -35.70
CA ALA A 240 91.85 -27.78 -34.53
C ALA A 240 91.34 -29.23 -34.56
N LEU A 241 90.09 -29.46 -34.98
CA LEU A 241 89.53 -30.79 -35.18
C LEU A 241 90.24 -31.55 -36.31
N GLY A 242 90.60 -30.86 -37.39
CA GLY A 242 91.41 -31.39 -38.49
C GLY A 242 92.79 -31.84 -38.03
N HIS A 243 93.50 -31.00 -37.28
CA HIS A 243 94.79 -31.35 -36.68
C HIS A 243 94.70 -32.53 -35.72
N ARG A 244 93.62 -32.64 -34.94
CA ARG A 244 93.37 -33.80 -34.06
C ARG A 244 93.18 -35.08 -34.87
N LYS A 245 92.50 -35.00 -36.01
CA LYS A 245 92.28 -36.14 -36.92
C LYS A 245 93.59 -36.60 -37.56
N ALA A 246 94.43 -35.67 -38.00
CA ALA A 246 95.76 -35.93 -38.56
C ALA A 246 96.72 -36.54 -37.52
N LYS A 247 96.72 -36.04 -36.28
CA LYS A 247 97.47 -36.68 -35.18
C LYS A 247 97.06 -38.13 -34.97
N ARG A 248 95.75 -38.42 -35.07
CA ARG A 248 95.21 -39.78 -34.90
C ARG A 248 95.61 -40.73 -36.04
N SER A 249 95.78 -40.25 -37.27
CA SER A 249 96.29 -41.07 -38.38
C SER A 249 97.78 -41.35 -38.24
N LEU A 250 98.58 -40.34 -37.85
CA LEU A 250 100.01 -40.51 -37.61
C LEU A 250 100.30 -41.48 -36.46
N VAL A 251 99.50 -41.46 -35.38
CA VAL A 251 99.61 -42.45 -34.29
C VAL A 251 99.28 -43.86 -34.79
N LYS A 252 98.33 -44.01 -35.73
CA LYS A 252 98.05 -45.31 -36.37
C LYS A 252 99.22 -45.77 -37.25
N GLU A 253 99.79 -44.90 -38.05
CA GLU A 253 100.97 -45.22 -38.88
C GLU A 253 102.18 -45.60 -38.02
N ALA A 254 102.44 -44.86 -36.95
CA ALA A 254 103.47 -45.21 -35.98
C ALA A 254 103.24 -46.60 -35.38
N SER A 255 102.00 -46.95 -35.00
CA SER A 255 101.68 -48.30 -34.51
C SER A 255 101.94 -49.38 -35.57
N SER A 256 101.64 -49.11 -36.84
CA SER A 256 101.89 -50.07 -37.93
C SER A 256 103.37 -50.25 -38.25
N LEU A 257 104.18 -49.19 -38.08
CA LEU A 257 105.64 -49.26 -38.20
C LEU A 257 106.27 -50.02 -37.04
N PHE A 258 105.75 -49.84 -35.82
CA PHE A 258 106.16 -50.65 -34.66
C PHE A 258 105.88 -52.14 -34.90
N ASP A 259 104.70 -52.51 -35.41
CA ASP A 259 104.37 -53.90 -35.78
C ASP A 259 105.32 -54.46 -36.87
N LEU A 260 105.74 -53.61 -37.82
CA LEU A 260 106.65 -53.99 -38.90
C LEU A 260 108.08 -54.21 -38.39
N ILE A 261 108.54 -53.38 -37.46
CA ILE A 261 109.83 -53.57 -36.77
C ILE A 261 109.80 -54.87 -35.94
N ASP A 262 108.70 -55.15 -35.26
CA ASP A 262 108.54 -56.38 -34.48
C ASP A 262 108.56 -57.64 -35.38
N ARG A 263 107.94 -57.55 -36.57
CA ARG A 263 108.02 -58.59 -37.60
C ARG A 263 109.42 -58.78 -38.17
N ILE A 264 110.16 -57.70 -38.43
CA ILE A 264 111.56 -57.77 -38.90
C ILE A 264 112.47 -58.36 -37.82
N GLY A 265 112.26 -58.00 -36.55
CA GLY A 265 112.94 -58.62 -35.41
C GLY A 265 112.65 -60.12 -35.28
N GLY A 266 111.44 -60.55 -35.61
CA GLY A 266 111.06 -61.96 -35.71
C GLY A 266 111.82 -62.73 -36.81
N VAL A 267 111.98 -62.13 -37.98
CA VAL A 267 112.71 -62.72 -39.12
C VAL A 267 114.22 -62.81 -38.86
N GLN A 268 114.82 -61.79 -38.22
CA GLN A 268 116.25 -61.84 -37.84
C GLN A 268 116.55 -62.90 -36.75
N LYS A 269 115.59 -63.21 -35.87
CA LYS A 269 115.73 -64.33 -34.91
C LYS A 269 115.61 -65.71 -35.58
N GLN A 270 114.88 -65.83 -36.68
CA GLN A 270 114.80 -67.08 -37.45
C GLN A 270 116.05 -67.34 -38.31
N GLN A 271 116.72 -66.29 -38.82
CA GLN A 271 117.97 -66.44 -39.59
C GLN A 271 119.21 -66.77 -38.74
N LYS A 272 119.21 -66.50 -37.44
CA LYS A 272 120.31 -66.84 -36.51
C LYS A 272 120.25 -68.27 -35.93
N LYS A 273 119.29 -69.09 -36.36
CA LYS A 273 119.05 -70.47 -35.88
C LYS A 273 119.19 -71.56 -36.95
N LEU A 274 119.73 -71.24 -38.12
CA LEU A 274 120.17 -72.14 -39.18
C LEU A 274 121.67 -71.92 -39.39
#